data_AF-A0A946V9T0-F1
#
_entry.id   AF-A0A946V9T0-F1
#
_cell.length_a   1.000
_cell.length_b   1.000
_cell.length_c   1.000
_cell.angle_alpha   90.00
_cell.angle_beta   90.00
_cell.angle_gamma   90.00
#
_symmetry.space_group_name_H-M   'P 1'
#
loop_
_entity.id
_entity.type
_entity.pdbx_description
1 polymer ?
#
loop_
_entity_poly.entity_id
_entity_poly.type
_entity_poly.pdbx_seq_one_letter_code
_entity_poly.pdbx_strand_id
1 'polypeptide(L)'
;MNFRVASFNVLNLVRPGVRYYDLPVHAEDEHEHKLKWIAQTLDRSRADIVGFQEVFSSSSLQAAVEYSQNFHDHAQVLSPGADTESNEEDGKALRPKVGLATRFEILRHESIKEFPTTADFQIPSKSPEGIEQLIDVPIKQFERPPLRAEILIPETDITVVVYVAHLKSKRPIYKEGEDRENPIHRSLGSLRAQVVRSIEATALRTRLVKDIEKNKQPLIVLGDLNDTVESTSTQIIAGDSP
;
A
#
# COMPACT_ATOMS: atom_id res chain seq x y z
N MET A 1 2.91 -28.07 -1.83
CA MET A 1 3.82 -27.07 -2.43
C MET A 1 4.19 -26.04 -1.36
N ASN A 2 5.43 -25.56 -1.34
CA ASN A 2 5.84 -24.42 -0.52
C ASN A 2 6.14 -23.24 -1.44
N PHE A 3 5.68 -22.04 -1.07
CA PHE A 3 6.01 -20.81 -1.77
C PHE A 3 6.42 -19.73 -0.76
N ARG A 4 7.10 -18.70 -1.26
CA ARG A 4 7.64 -17.59 -0.46
C ARG A 4 6.94 -16.30 -0.82
N VAL A 5 6.65 -15.49 0.20
CA VAL A 5 6.05 -14.18 0.03
C VAL A 5 7.00 -13.13 0.59
N ALA A 6 7.14 -12.01 -0.10
CA ALA A 6 7.94 -10.88 0.38
C ALA A 6 7.19 -9.56 0.22
N SER A 7 7.48 -8.62 1.11
CA SER A 7 7.07 -7.22 1.01
C SER A 7 8.31 -6.37 0.74
N PHE A 8 8.22 -5.44 -0.20
CA PHE A 8 9.36 -4.63 -0.61
C PHE A 8 8.94 -3.18 -0.93
N ASN A 9 9.26 -2.26 -0.02
CA ASN A 9 9.24 -0.84 -0.32
C ASN A 9 10.47 -0.49 -1.18
N VAL A 10 10.26 -0.08 -2.43
CA VAL A 10 11.33 0.17 -3.43
C VAL A 10 11.88 1.60 -3.38
N LEU A 11 11.56 2.34 -2.31
CA LEU A 11 12.08 3.67 -2.02
C LEU A 11 11.93 4.63 -3.20
N ASN A 12 10.70 4.95 -3.58
CA ASN A 12 10.33 5.84 -4.68
C ASN A 12 10.84 5.38 -6.05
N LEU A 13 10.32 4.26 -6.57
CA LEU A 13 10.63 3.79 -7.92
C LEU A 13 9.87 4.64 -8.94
N VAL A 14 10.54 5.66 -9.47
CA VAL A 14 10.04 6.60 -10.48
C VAL A 14 10.83 6.41 -11.78
N ARG A 15 10.24 6.77 -12.92
CA ARG A 15 10.93 6.73 -14.22
C ARG A 15 11.89 7.92 -14.37
N PRO A 16 12.92 7.82 -15.24
CA PRO A 16 13.79 8.94 -15.57
C PRO A 16 13.00 10.15 -16.06
N GLY A 17 13.51 11.37 -15.81
CA GLY A 17 12.84 12.60 -16.25
C GLY A 17 11.67 13.06 -15.37
N VAL A 18 11.12 12.20 -14.50
CA VAL A 18 9.95 12.54 -13.67
C VAL A 18 10.38 12.86 -12.24
N ARG A 19 9.90 14.00 -11.73
CA ARG A 19 10.10 14.43 -10.35
C ARG A 19 9.14 13.69 -9.42
N TYR A 20 9.52 13.59 -8.15
CA TYR A 20 8.62 13.17 -7.08
C TYR A 20 9.02 13.94 -5.81
N TYR A 21 8.04 14.28 -4.98
CA TYR A 21 8.25 15.27 -3.90
C TYR A 21 8.97 16.53 -4.44
N ASP A 22 9.84 17.13 -3.64
CA ASP A 22 10.68 18.27 -4.04
C ASP A 22 12.14 17.81 -4.27
N LEU A 23 12.30 16.56 -4.72
CA LEU A 23 13.60 15.94 -4.98
C LEU A 23 14.03 16.10 -6.45
N PRO A 24 15.35 16.04 -6.74
CA PRO A 24 15.87 16.09 -8.10
C PRO A 24 15.35 14.94 -8.98
N VAL A 25 15.42 15.16 -10.29
CA VAL A 25 15.15 14.12 -11.29
C VAL A 25 16.29 13.11 -11.29
N HIS A 26 15.95 11.82 -11.37
CA HIS A 26 16.95 10.77 -11.55
C HIS A 26 17.56 10.79 -12.95
N ALA A 27 18.88 10.64 -13.00
CA ALA A 27 19.57 10.34 -14.24
C ALA A 27 19.26 8.88 -14.69
N GLU A 28 19.40 8.62 -15.99
CA GLU A 28 19.14 7.30 -16.60
C GLU A 28 20.00 6.18 -15.98
N ASP A 29 21.27 6.47 -15.70
CA ASP A 29 22.20 5.52 -15.09
C ASP A 29 21.87 5.21 -13.63
N GLU A 30 21.43 6.21 -12.85
CA GLU A 30 20.92 5.99 -11.50
C GLU A 30 19.67 5.11 -11.50
N HIS A 31 18.76 5.33 -12.45
CA HIS A 31 17.57 4.52 -12.61
C HIS A 31 17.92 3.07 -12.96
N GLU A 32 18.78 2.85 -13.95
CA GLU A 32 19.21 1.51 -14.36
C GLU A 32 19.90 0.75 -13.21
N HIS A 33 20.77 1.43 -12.44
CA HIS A 33 21.38 0.86 -11.24
C HIS A 33 20.33 0.43 -10.21
N LYS A 34 19.30 1.25 -10.00
CA LYS A 34 18.19 0.93 -9.10
C LYS A 34 17.39 -0.28 -9.59
N LEU A 35 17.08 -0.37 -10.88
CA LEU A 35 16.38 -1.52 -11.46
C LEU A 35 17.16 -2.82 -11.21
N LYS A 36 18.47 -2.81 -11.51
CA LYS A 36 19.36 -3.96 -11.28
C LYS A 36 19.47 -4.33 -9.79
N TRP A 37 19.50 -3.34 -8.90
CA TRP A 37 19.51 -3.58 -7.46
C TRP A 37 18.20 -4.20 -6.96
N ILE A 38 17.05 -3.75 -7.45
CA ILE A 38 15.74 -4.35 -7.17
C ILE A 38 15.73 -5.80 -7.67
N ALA A 39 16.14 -6.05 -8.91
CA ALA A 39 16.22 -7.38 -9.51
C ALA A 39 17.06 -8.36 -8.68
N GLN A 40 18.29 -7.95 -8.31
CA GLN A 40 19.16 -8.76 -7.47
C GLN A 40 18.55 -9.04 -6.09
N THR A 41 17.76 -8.10 -5.54
CA THR A 41 17.06 -8.28 -4.27
C THR A 41 15.93 -9.30 -4.41
N LEU A 42 15.17 -9.26 -5.51
CA LEU A 42 14.17 -10.28 -5.85
C LEU A 42 14.83 -11.65 -5.97
N ASP A 43 15.93 -11.75 -6.72
CA ASP A 43 16.66 -13.01 -6.92
C ASP A 43 17.17 -13.61 -5.61
N ARG A 44 17.72 -12.78 -4.70
CA ARG A 44 18.17 -13.22 -3.37
C ARG A 44 17.03 -13.68 -2.48
N SER A 45 15.89 -13.01 -2.53
CA SER A 45 14.71 -13.37 -1.70
C SER A 45 14.15 -14.74 -2.09
N ARG A 46 14.24 -15.09 -3.38
CA ARG A 46 13.58 -16.25 -4.00
C ARG A 46 12.07 -16.27 -3.71
N ALA A 47 11.46 -15.09 -3.54
CA ALA A 47 10.03 -14.97 -3.35
C ALA A 47 9.29 -15.47 -4.60
N ASP A 48 8.07 -15.94 -4.43
CA ASP A 48 7.16 -16.30 -5.51
C ASP A 48 6.12 -15.21 -5.74
N ILE A 49 5.74 -14.53 -4.66
CA ILE A 49 4.78 -13.42 -4.62
C ILE A 49 5.45 -12.26 -3.89
N VAL A 50 5.52 -11.09 -4.51
CA VAL A 50 6.12 -9.89 -3.92
C VAL A 50 5.16 -8.73 -3.99
N GLY A 51 4.84 -8.15 -2.83
CA GLY A 51 4.06 -6.90 -2.74
C GLY A 51 4.99 -5.70 -2.61
N PHE A 52 4.83 -4.74 -3.52
CA PHE A 52 5.67 -3.54 -3.61
C PHE A 52 4.99 -2.29 -3.05
N GLN A 53 5.79 -1.38 -2.49
CA GLN A 53 5.36 -0.05 -2.04
C GLN A 53 6.31 1.01 -2.59
N GLU A 54 5.84 2.25 -2.64
CA GLU A 54 6.56 3.37 -3.26
C GLU A 54 6.84 3.20 -4.76
N VAL A 55 5.88 2.61 -5.47
CA VAL A 55 5.92 2.50 -6.94
C VAL A 55 5.29 3.75 -7.54
N PHE A 56 6.08 4.58 -8.19
CA PHE A 56 5.61 5.75 -8.95
C PHE A 56 5.51 5.46 -10.45
N SER A 57 6.16 4.40 -10.93
CA SER A 57 6.12 3.99 -12.34
C SER A 57 5.93 2.49 -12.47
N SER A 58 4.84 2.09 -13.11
CA SER A 58 4.49 0.68 -13.40
C SER A 58 5.50 0.08 -14.37
N SER A 59 5.89 0.84 -15.39
CA SER A 59 6.92 0.48 -16.38
C SER A 59 8.29 0.28 -15.75
N SER A 60 8.69 1.12 -14.79
CA SER A 60 9.92 0.91 -14.02
C SER A 60 9.87 -0.36 -13.16
N LEU A 61 8.72 -0.65 -12.54
CA LEU A 61 8.56 -1.89 -11.77
C LEU A 61 8.65 -3.12 -12.69
N GLN A 62 7.98 -3.08 -13.84
CA GLN A 62 8.05 -4.13 -14.86
C GLN A 62 9.49 -4.37 -15.30
N ALA A 63 10.22 -3.30 -15.66
CA ALA A 63 11.62 -3.40 -16.08
C ALA A 63 12.52 -3.99 -14.98
N ALA A 64 12.33 -3.60 -13.71
CA ALA A 64 13.08 -4.17 -12.59
C ALA A 64 12.83 -5.69 -12.43
N VAL A 65 11.60 -6.14 -12.66
CA VAL A 65 11.24 -7.56 -12.60
C VAL A 65 11.82 -8.33 -13.80
N GLU A 66 11.87 -7.73 -14.99
CA GLU A 66 12.50 -8.32 -16.18
C GLU A 66 14.02 -8.51 -16.04
N TYR A 67 14.69 -7.65 -15.27
CA TYR A 67 16.12 -7.85 -14.95
C TYR A 67 16.38 -9.04 -14.01
N SER A 68 15.36 -9.55 -13.30
CA SER A 68 15.53 -10.65 -12.32
C SER A 68 15.60 -12.00 -13.01
N GLN A 69 16.65 -12.76 -12.71
CA GLN A 69 16.86 -14.10 -13.28
C GLN A 69 15.78 -15.09 -12.83
N ASN A 70 15.22 -14.91 -11.63
CA ASN A 70 14.23 -15.83 -11.06
C ASN A 70 12.78 -15.46 -11.36
N PHE A 71 12.50 -14.21 -11.73
CA PHE A 71 11.14 -13.72 -12.02
C PHE A 71 10.84 -13.55 -13.52
N HIS A 72 11.82 -13.18 -14.35
CA HIS A 72 11.57 -12.69 -15.72
C HIS A 72 10.64 -13.53 -16.59
N ASP A 73 10.85 -14.85 -16.71
CA ASP A 73 10.17 -15.68 -17.73
C ASP A 73 8.65 -15.82 -17.53
N HIS A 74 8.13 -15.61 -16.31
CA HIS A 74 6.72 -15.88 -15.97
C HIS A 74 6.09 -14.87 -15.01
N ALA A 75 6.74 -13.72 -14.78
CA ALA A 75 6.23 -12.75 -13.84
C ALA A 75 5.02 -11.97 -14.41
N GLN A 76 3.90 -12.02 -13.69
CA GLN A 76 2.84 -11.03 -13.84
C GLN A 76 3.09 -9.89 -12.87
N VAL A 77 3.12 -8.66 -13.39
CA VAL A 77 3.33 -7.44 -12.59
C VAL A 77 2.11 -6.54 -12.65
N LEU A 78 1.65 -6.10 -11.50
CA LEU A 78 0.55 -5.16 -11.34
C LEU A 78 1.03 -3.93 -10.56
N SER A 79 0.72 -2.73 -11.05
CA SER A 79 0.80 -1.51 -10.25
C SER A 79 -0.22 -0.50 -10.77
N PRO A 80 -1.53 -0.71 -10.48
CA PRO A 80 -2.59 0.10 -11.05
C PRO A 80 -2.47 1.56 -10.60
N GLY A 81 -2.58 2.48 -11.56
CA GLY A 81 -2.58 3.91 -11.33
C GLY A 81 -1.22 4.58 -11.16
N ALA A 82 -0.09 3.86 -11.30
CA ALA A 82 1.22 4.50 -11.11
C ALA A 82 1.60 5.37 -12.33
N ASP A 83 1.53 4.82 -13.54
CA ASP A 83 1.80 5.53 -14.81
C ASP A 83 0.54 6.15 -15.48
N THR A 84 -0.49 6.50 -14.71
CA THR A 84 -1.68 7.17 -15.27
C THR A 84 -1.51 8.68 -15.31
N GLU A 85 -2.09 9.36 -16.30
CA GLU A 85 -2.10 10.84 -16.37
C GLU A 85 -2.62 11.49 -15.08
N SER A 86 -3.61 10.89 -14.42
CA SER A 86 -4.14 11.39 -13.14
C SER A 86 -3.18 11.29 -11.96
N ASN A 87 -2.02 10.64 -12.13
CA ASN A 87 -0.99 10.50 -11.10
C ASN A 87 0.29 11.28 -11.43
N GLU A 88 0.26 12.13 -12.46
CA GLU A 88 1.38 12.98 -12.86
C GLU A 88 0.88 14.37 -13.26
N GLU A 89 1.55 15.42 -12.76
CA GLU A 89 1.23 16.81 -13.08
C GLU A 89 2.55 17.55 -13.29
N ASP A 90 2.69 18.27 -14.41
CA ASP A 90 3.89 19.04 -14.76
C ASP A 90 5.22 18.28 -14.60
N GLY A 91 5.24 17.03 -15.07
CA GLY A 91 6.40 16.13 -14.97
C GLY A 91 6.76 15.73 -13.54
N LYS A 92 5.80 15.81 -12.61
CA LYS A 92 5.92 15.39 -11.22
C LYS A 92 4.89 14.31 -10.90
N ALA A 93 5.37 13.13 -10.52
CA ALA A 93 4.51 12.08 -10.02
C ALA A 93 3.93 12.48 -8.66
N LEU A 94 2.61 12.33 -8.53
CA LEU A 94 1.84 12.90 -7.42
C LEU A 94 1.89 12.02 -6.17
N ARG A 95 1.63 10.72 -6.32
CA ARG A 95 1.52 9.79 -5.19
C ARG A 95 2.10 8.41 -5.53
N PRO A 96 2.80 7.77 -4.57
CA PRO A 96 3.21 6.40 -4.73
C PRO A 96 2.00 5.47 -4.73
N LYS A 97 2.09 4.41 -5.52
CA LYS A 97 1.16 3.28 -5.52
C LYS A 97 1.80 2.05 -4.89
N VAL A 98 0.98 1.03 -4.74
CA VAL A 98 1.42 -0.34 -4.44
C VAL A 98 1.59 -1.11 -5.73
N GLY A 99 2.33 -2.22 -5.67
CA GLY A 99 2.42 -3.16 -6.77
C GLY A 99 2.45 -4.59 -6.30
N LEU A 100 2.36 -5.53 -7.22
CA LEU A 100 2.47 -6.96 -7.00
C LEU A 100 3.26 -7.55 -8.16
N ALA A 101 4.23 -8.43 -7.89
CA ALA A 101 4.78 -9.33 -8.89
C ALA A 101 4.61 -10.77 -8.42
N THR A 102 4.18 -11.65 -9.32
CA THR A 102 3.98 -13.08 -9.04
C THR A 102 4.52 -13.89 -10.19
N ARG A 103 5.06 -15.08 -9.90
CA ARG A 103 5.30 -16.11 -10.94
C ARG A 103 4.08 -17.03 -11.13
N PHE A 104 3.06 -16.85 -10.31
CA PHE A 104 1.83 -17.64 -10.33
C PHE A 104 0.72 -16.89 -11.07
N GLU A 105 -0.27 -17.64 -11.53
CA GLU A 105 -1.40 -17.08 -12.27
C GLU A 105 -2.25 -16.15 -11.40
N ILE A 106 -2.46 -14.92 -11.87
CA ILE A 106 -3.42 -13.97 -11.28
C ILE A 106 -4.76 -14.16 -11.97
N LEU A 107 -5.74 -14.70 -11.24
CA LEU A 107 -7.10 -14.92 -11.75
C LEU A 107 -7.91 -13.63 -11.80
N ARG A 108 -7.71 -12.76 -10.80
CA ARG A 108 -8.42 -11.48 -10.66
C ARG A 108 -7.62 -10.52 -9.82
N HIS A 109 -7.73 -9.22 -10.09
CA HIS A 109 -7.21 -8.19 -9.21
C HIS A 109 -8.12 -6.97 -9.13
N GLU A 110 -7.93 -6.15 -8.10
CA GLU A 110 -8.70 -4.94 -7.83
C GLU A 110 -7.84 -3.92 -7.06
N SER A 111 -7.88 -2.66 -7.48
CA SER A 111 -7.33 -1.53 -6.72
C SER A 111 -8.45 -0.89 -5.91
N ILE A 112 -8.39 -1.00 -4.58
CA ILE A 112 -9.51 -0.65 -3.69
C ILE A 112 -9.37 0.79 -3.23
N LYS A 113 -10.06 1.72 -3.91
CA LYS A 113 -9.97 3.15 -3.60
C LYS A 113 -10.94 3.59 -2.49
N GLU A 114 -12.21 3.22 -2.62
CA GLU A 114 -13.25 3.64 -1.69
C GLU A 114 -13.29 2.75 -0.45
N PHE A 115 -13.64 3.31 0.70
CA PHE A 115 -13.86 2.52 1.91
C PHE A 115 -15.12 1.66 1.81
N PRO A 116 -15.18 0.51 2.50
CA PRO A 116 -16.38 -0.32 2.53
C PRO A 116 -17.57 0.46 3.10
N THR A 117 -18.70 0.50 2.39
CA THR A 117 -19.93 1.18 2.82
C THR A 117 -20.58 0.59 4.07
N THR A 118 -20.13 -0.58 4.51
CA THR A 118 -20.60 -1.23 5.74
C THR A 118 -19.84 -0.80 6.98
N ALA A 119 -18.74 -0.05 6.83
CA ALA A 119 -18.02 0.48 7.96
C ALA A 119 -18.61 1.85 8.32
N ASP A 120 -19.15 1.96 9.54
CA ASP A 120 -19.47 3.24 10.15
C ASP A 120 -18.22 3.74 10.90
N PHE A 121 -17.68 4.86 10.45
CA PHE A 121 -16.50 5.51 11.04
C PHE A 121 -16.87 6.68 11.95
N GLN A 122 -18.16 6.89 12.25
CA GLN A 122 -18.57 7.92 13.19
C GLN A 122 -18.04 7.59 14.59
N ILE A 123 -17.54 8.62 15.28
CA ILE A 123 -16.97 8.47 16.62
C ILE A 123 -18.05 8.87 17.64
N PRO A 124 -18.50 7.97 18.52
CA PRO A 124 -19.39 8.34 19.61
C PRO A 124 -18.63 9.20 20.60
N SER A 125 -19.24 10.32 20.98
CA SER A 125 -18.73 11.27 21.96
C SER A 125 -19.85 11.63 22.91
N LYS A 126 -19.52 11.82 24.18
CA LYS A 126 -20.47 12.25 25.20
C LYS A 126 -20.04 13.61 25.76
N SER A 127 -20.94 14.59 25.74
CA SER A 127 -20.67 15.89 26.33
C SER A 127 -20.58 15.79 27.86
N PRO A 128 -20.00 16.78 28.57
CA PRO A 128 -20.01 16.82 30.03
C PRO A 128 -21.42 16.72 30.64
N GLU A 129 -22.44 17.22 29.93
CA GLU A 129 -23.87 17.18 30.31
C GLU A 129 -24.52 15.82 30.02
N GLY A 130 -23.76 14.87 29.48
CA GLY A 130 -24.22 13.51 29.21
C GLY A 130 -24.95 13.33 27.87
N ILE A 131 -24.90 14.32 26.98
CA ILE A 131 -25.53 14.24 25.66
C ILE A 131 -24.64 13.43 24.72
N GLU A 132 -25.19 12.39 24.10
CA GLU A 132 -24.50 11.62 23.08
C GLU A 132 -24.53 12.34 21.74
N GLN A 133 -23.37 12.44 21.10
CA GLN A 133 -23.19 12.98 19.77
C GLN A 133 -22.30 12.06 18.95
N LEU A 134 -22.59 11.95 17.65
CA LEU A 134 -21.76 11.24 16.69
C LEU A 134 -20.91 12.26 15.93
N ILE A 135 -19.59 12.09 15.98
CA ILE A 135 -18.64 12.91 15.23
C ILE A 135 -18.41 12.24 13.88
N ASP A 136 -18.81 12.90 12.79
CA ASP A 136 -18.50 12.39 11.45
C ASP A 136 -17.01 12.55 11.13
N VAL A 137 -16.48 11.54 10.46
CA VAL A 137 -15.12 11.52 9.96
C VAL A 137 -15.16 11.50 8.43
N PRO A 138 -14.84 12.62 7.76
CA PRO A 138 -15.05 12.78 6.32
C PRO A 138 -13.94 12.13 5.47
N ILE A 139 -13.26 11.12 6.01
CA ILE A 139 -12.27 10.33 5.28
C ILE A 139 -12.98 9.06 4.81
N LYS A 140 -13.21 8.95 3.50
CA LYS A 140 -14.03 7.87 2.91
C LYS A 140 -13.30 7.04 1.86
N GLN A 141 -12.01 7.32 1.61
CA GLN A 141 -11.19 6.64 0.60
C GLN A 141 -9.74 6.50 1.10
N PHE A 142 -9.03 5.51 0.57
CA PHE A 142 -7.61 5.32 0.80
C PHE A 142 -6.80 6.36 0.03
N GLU A 143 -5.79 6.99 0.67
CA GLU A 143 -4.82 7.82 -0.05
C GLU A 143 -3.99 6.97 -1.02
N ARG A 144 -3.71 5.73 -0.62
CA ARG A 144 -3.00 4.72 -1.40
C ARG A 144 -3.85 3.45 -1.45
N PRO A 145 -4.67 3.30 -2.50
CA PRO A 145 -5.56 2.15 -2.66
C PRO A 145 -4.80 0.82 -2.48
N PRO A 146 -5.22 -0.05 -1.53
CA PRO A 146 -4.68 -1.39 -1.44
C PRO A 146 -4.96 -2.20 -2.72
N LEU A 147 -4.00 -3.01 -3.13
CA LEU A 147 -4.14 -3.92 -4.25
C LEU A 147 -4.54 -5.29 -3.72
N ARG A 148 -5.70 -5.79 -4.16
CA ARG A 148 -6.18 -7.15 -3.92
C ARG A 148 -5.94 -7.98 -5.17
N ALA A 149 -5.41 -9.20 -5.03
CA ALA A 149 -5.27 -10.16 -6.11
C ALA A 149 -5.68 -11.57 -5.66
N GLU A 150 -6.33 -12.32 -6.54
CA GLU A 150 -6.60 -13.75 -6.39
C GLU A 150 -5.56 -14.51 -7.21
N ILE A 151 -4.73 -15.29 -6.54
CA ILE A 151 -3.58 -15.99 -7.12
C ILE A 151 -3.81 -17.49 -7.02
N LEU A 152 -3.79 -18.18 -8.15
CA LEU A 152 -3.88 -19.64 -8.21
C LEU A 152 -2.51 -20.25 -7.87
N ILE A 153 -2.46 -21.11 -6.84
CA ILE A 153 -1.22 -21.78 -6.46
C ILE A 153 -0.97 -22.95 -7.43
N PRO A 154 0.19 -23.00 -8.11
CA PRO A 154 0.47 -24.03 -9.10
C PRO A 154 0.32 -25.44 -8.56
N GLU A 155 -0.08 -26.37 -9.43
CA GLU A 155 -0.26 -27.80 -9.10
C GLU A 155 -1.31 -28.03 -7.99
N THR A 156 -2.19 -27.05 -7.73
CA THR A 156 -3.29 -27.14 -6.77
C THR A 156 -4.54 -26.44 -7.32
N ASP A 157 -5.70 -26.71 -6.71
CA ASP A 157 -6.93 -25.95 -6.92
C ASP A 157 -7.11 -24.82 -5.89
N ILE A 158 -6.05 -24.47 -5.15
CA ILE A 158 -6.11 -23.47 -4.08
C ILE A 158 -5.85 -22.08 -4.66
N THR A 159 -6.82 -21.18 -4.45
CA THR A 159 -6.65 -19.75 -4.69
C THR A 159 -6.34 -19.04 -3.38
N VAL A 160 -5.26 -18.26 -3.36
CA VAL A 160 -4.88 -17.40 -2.23
C VAL A 160 -5.23 -15.96 -2.58
N VAL A 161 -5.91 -15.26 -1.66
CA VAL A 161 -6.17 -13.83 -1.79
C VAL A 161 -4.99 -13.06 -1.19
N VAL A 162 -4.37 -12.18 -1.96
CA VAL A 162 -3.24 -11.37 -1.52
C VAL A 162 -3.61 -9.90 -1.54
N TYR A 163 -3.40 -9.24 -0.41
CA TYR A 163 -3.52 -7.80 -0.25
C TYR A 163 -2.14 -7.16 -0.11
N VAL A 164 -1.85 -6.16 -0.93
CA VAL A 164 -0.70 -5.27 -0.79
C VAL A 164 -1.18 -3.90 -0.33
N ALA A 165 -0.72 -3.47 0.84
CA ALA A 165 -1.10 -2.19 1.44
C ALA A 165 0.09 -1.24 1.62
N HIS A 166 -0.18 0.05 1.62
CA HIS A 166 0.77 1.08 2.03
C HIS A 166 0.02 2.18 2.78
N LEU A 167 -0.16 2.05 4.09
CA LEU A 167 -0.99 2.99 4.87
C LEU A 167 -0.32 4.36 5.03
N LYS A 168 -1.10 5.39 5.38
CA LYS A 168 -0.61 6.75 5.65
C LYS A 168 0.66 6.78 6.51
N SER A 169 1.67 7.51 6.07
CA SER A 169 2.96 7.61 6.78
C SER A 169 2.89 8.34 8.14
N LYS A 170 3.93 8.15 8.97
CA LYS A 170 4.12 8.90 10.24
C LYS A 170 4.43 10.39 10.04
N ARG A 171 4.69 10.82 8.80
CA ARG A 171 4.95 12.23 8.49
C ARG A 171 3.74 13.09 8.88
N PRO A 172 3.93 14.14 9.70
CA PRO A 172 2.84 15.02 10.15
C PRO A 172 2.05 15.65 9.00
N ILE A 173 0.75 15.80 9.17
CA ILE A 173 -0.13 16.55 8.27
C ILE A 173 -0.31 17.97 8.83
N TYR A 174 0.33 18.95 8.19
CA TYR A 174 0.21 20.35 8.59
C TYR A 174 -0.98 21.02 7.88
N LYS A 175 -1.64 21.94 8.59
CA LYS A 175 -2.55 22.91 8.00
C LYS A 175 -1.75 24.10 7.46
N GLU A 176 -2.37 24.86 6.58
CA GLU A 176 -1.82 26.14 6.14
C GLU A 176 -1.55 27.06 7.34
N GLY A 177 -0.39 27.71 7.35
CA GLY A 177 0.06 28.59 8.44
C GLY A 177 0.70 27.88 9.64
N GLU A 178 0.72 26.54 9.70
CA GLU A 178 1.40 25.83 10.78
C GLU A 178 2.92 25.75 10.56
N ASP A 179 3.67 26.29 11.51
CA ASP A 179 5.13 26.17 11.60
C ASP A 179 5.60 24.73 11.91
N ARG A 180 6.48 24.19 11.07
CA ARG A 180 7.09 22.85 11.21
C ARG A 180 8.12 22.77 12.33
N GLU A 181 8.68 23.90 12.73
CA GLU A 181 9.64 23.99 13.83
C GLU A 181 8.95 24.10 15.19
N ASN A 182 7.66 24.43 15.21
CA ASN A 182 6.85 24.48 16.43
C ASN A 182 6.47 23.06 16.92
N PRO A 183 6.86 22.66 18.15
CA PRO A 183 6.59 21.32 18.68
C PRO A 183 5.09 20.99 18.84
N ILE A 184 4.25 22.00 19.09
CA ILE A 184 2.79 21.81 19.21
C ILE A 184 2.20 21.49 17.85
N HIS A 185 2.57 22.25 16.81
CA HIS A 185 2.11 21.99 15.45
C HIS A 185 2.57 20.61 14.95
N ARG A 186 3.82 20.22 15.23
CA ARG A 186 4.32 18.86 14.96
C ARG A 186 3.47 17.78 15.62
N SER A 187 3.12 17.97 16.89
CA SER A 187 2.27 17.05 17.65
C SER A 187 0.88 16.94 17.04
N LEU A 188 0.24 18.08 16.71
CA LEU A 188 -1.06 18.11 16.05
C LEU A 188 -1.05 17.46 14.66
N GLY A 189 -0.02 17.72 13.87
CA GLY A 189 0.13 17.08 12.57
C GLY A 189 0.37 15.56 12.68
N SER A 190 1.10 15.12 13.71
CA SER A 190 1.29 13.69 14.00
C SER A 190 -0.02 13.02 14.40
N LEU A 191 -0.83 13.67 15.25
CA LEU A 191 -2.18 13.22 15.59
C LEU A 191 -3.03 13.02 14.34
N ARG A 192 -3.07 14.00 13.43
CA ARG A 192 -3.84 13.90 12.18
C ARG A 192 -3.36 12.74 11.31
N ALA A 193 -2.05 12.55 11.17
CA ALA A 193 -1.49 11.42 10.43
C ALA A 193 -1.87 10.07 11.05
N GLN A 194 -1.89 9.99 12.39
CA GLN A 194 -2.32 8.78 13.10
C GLN A 194 -3.80 8.51 12.90
N VAL A 195 -4.67 9.53 12.99
CA VAL A 195 -6.11 9.39 12.75
C VAL A 195 -6.38 8.82 11.36
N VAL A 196 -5.77 9.39 10.30
CA VAL A 196 -5.92 8.89 8.93
C VAL A 196 -5.45 7.43 8.84
N ARG A 197 -4.27 7.10 9.38
CA ARG A 197 -3.72 5.73 9.34
C ARG A 197 -4.65 4.72 10.03
N SER A 198 -5.16 5.06 11.21
CA SER A 198 -6.08 4.18 11.95
C SER A 198 -7.38 3.94 11.20
N ILE A 199 -7.92 4.97 10.53
CA ILE A 199 -9.14 4.84 9.73
C ILE A 199 -8.88 3.96 8.50
N GLU A 200 -7.78 4.18 7.77
CA GLU A 200 -7.39 3.32 6.64
C GLU A 200 -7.18 1.86 7.10
N ALA A 201 -6.54 1.65 8.26
CA ALA A 201 -6.35 0.32 8.84
C ALA A 201 -7.69 -0.38 9.13
N THR A 202 -8.64 0.33 9.74
CA THR A 202 -9.99 -0.20 10.01
C THR A 202 -10.75 -0.48 8.71
N ALA A 203 -10.69 0.42 7.73
CA ALA A 203 -11.31 0.21 6.42
C ALA A 203 -10.75 -1.03 5.72
N LEU A 204 -9.44 -1.23 5.76
CA LEU A 204 -8.81 -2.44 5.25
C LEU A 204 -9.30 -3.66 6.02
N ARG A 205 -9.28 -3.65 7.36
CA ARG A 205 -9.78 -4.75 8.18
C ARG A 205 -11.20 -5.15 7.83
N THR A 206 -12.12 -4.19 7.68
CA THR A 206 -13.51 -4.47 7.29
C THR A 206 -13.59 -5.17 5.94
N ARG A 207 -12.73 -4.81 4.99
CA ARG A 207 -12.67 -5.50 3.68
C ARG A 207 -12.12 -6.92 3.83
N LEU A 208 -11.06 -7.11 4.63
CA LEU A 208 -10.46 -8.43 4.87
C LEU A 208 -11.45 -9.41 5.51
N VAL A 209 -12.16 -8.98 6.55
CA VAL A 209 -13.16 -9.82 7.25
C VAL A 209 -14.23 -10.30 6.28
N LYS A 210 -14.78 -9.40 5.45
CA LYS A 210 -15.78 -9.78 4.44
C LYS A 210 -15.27 -10.81 3.44
N ASP A 211 -14.02 -10.67 3.00
CA ASP A 211 -13.43 -11.63 2.06
C ASP A 211 -13.24 -13.00 2.70
N ILE A 212 -12.79 -13.04 3.96
CA ILE A 212 -12.64 -14.27 4.75
C ILE A 212 -14.00 -14.96 4.91
N GLU A 213 -15.02 -14.23 5.35
CA GLU A 213 -16.38 -14.74 5.54
C GLU A 213 -16.99 -15.27 4.24
N LYS A 214 -16.80 -14.56 3.13
CA LYS A 214 -17.44 -14.88 1.85
C LYS A 214 -16.80 -16.09 1.17
N ASN A 215 -15.47 -16.11 1.07
CA ASN A 215 -14.79 -17.03 0.16
C ASN A 215 -14.12 -18.21 0.86
N LYS A 216 -13.87 -18.13 2.18
CA LYS A 216 -13.10 -19.13 2.95
C LYS A 216 -11.73 -19.49 2.33
N GLN A 217 -11.22 -18.62 1.46
CA GLN A 217 -9.91 -18.77 0.82
C GLN A 217 -8.81 -18.32 1.80
N PRO A 218 -7.62 -18.94 1.77
CA PRO A 218 -6.47 -18.42 2.48
C PRO A 218 -6.19 -16.98 2.03
N LEU A 219 -5.89 -16.11 2.98
CA LEU A 219 -5.68 -14.70 2.73
C LEU A 219 -4.35 -14.25 3.34
N ILE A 220 -3.59 -13.47 2.58
CA ILE A 220 -2.31 -12.88 2.98
C ILE A 220 -2.42 -11.37 2.85
N VAL A 221 -1.99 -10.66 3.88
CA VAL A 221 -1.83 -9.20 3.86
C VAL A 221 -0.36 -8.90 4.06
N LEU A 222 0.19 -8.07 3.19
CA LEU A 222 1.56 -7.61 3.30
C LEU A 222 1.69 -6.16 2.85
N GLY A 223 2.77 -5.50 3.25
CA GLY A 223 3.06 -4.14 2.83
C GLY A 223 3.67 -3.28 3.92
N ASP A 224 3.82 -2.01 3.59
CA ASP A 224 4.31 -0.98 4.50
C ASP A 224 3.12 -0.35 5.24
N LEU A 225 2.83 -0.87 6.42
CA LEU A 225 1.74 -0.36 7.26
C LEU A 225 2.12 0.94 7.99
N ASN A 226 3.33 1.46 7.77
CA ASN A 226 3.88 2.67 8.37
C ASN A 226 3.84 2.68 9.90
N ASP A 227 3.92 1.49 10.52
CA ASP A 227 3.98 1.35 11.97
C ASP A 227 4.61 0.01 12.40
N THR A 228 4.83 -0.17 13.71
CA THR A 228 5.38 -1.42 14.25
C THR A 228 4.29 -2.50 14.35
N VAL A 229 4.71 -3.74 14.59
CA VAL A 229 3.80 -4.88 14.71
C VAL A 229 2.82 -4.69 15.86
N GLU A 230 3.28 -4.14 16.98
CA GLU A 230 2.50 -3.93 18.21
C GLU A 230 1.63 -2.67 18.18
N SER A 231 1.76 -1.84 17.13
CA SER A 231 0.97 -0.61 17.02
C SER A 231 -0.52 -0.91 16.86
N THR A 232 -1.37 -0.04 17.41
CA THR A 232 -2.83 -0.19 17.32
C THR A 232 -3.30 -0.31 15.86
N SER A 233 -2.73 0.48 14.94
CA SER A 233 -3.10 0.41 13.52
C SER A 233 -2.78 -0.95 12.88
N THR A 234 -1.64 -1.55 13.22
CA THR A 234 -1.28 -2.88 12.72
C THR A 234 -2.14 -3.96 13.37
N GLN A 235 -2.39 -3.85 14.68
CA GLN A 235 -3.24 -4.78 15.42
C GLN A 235 -4.71 -4.73 14.96
N ILE A 236 -5.23 -3.58 14.54
CA ILE A 236 -6.56 -3.47 13.90
C ILE A 236 -6.64 -4.35 12.65
N ILE A 237 -5.61 -4.35 11.80
CA ILE A 237 -5.58 -5.16 10.57
C ILE A 237 -5.45 -6.64 10.90
N ALA A 238 -4.55 -6.99 11.82
CA ALA A 238 -4.37 -8.37 12.27
C ALA A 238 -5.68 -8.93 12.82
N GLY A 239 -6.26 -8.23 13.79
CA GLY A 239 -7.56 -8.51 14.42
C GLY A 239 -7.73 -9.95 14.91
N ASP A 240 -8.88 -10.22 15.53
CA ASP A 240 -9.29 -11.59 15.86
C ASP A 240 -9.89 -12.26 14.63
N SER A 241 -9.63 -13.55 14.43
CA SER A 241 -10.26 -14.31 13.34
C SER A 241 -11.80 -14.19 13.39
N PRO A 242 -12.46 -13.89 12.26
CA PRO A 242 -13.92 -13.84 12.20
C PRO A 242 -14.56 -15.23 12.28
#